data_AF-A0A536XPK6-F1
#
_entry.id   AF-A0A536XPK6-F1
#
_cell.length_a   1.000
_cell.length_b   1.000
_cell.length_c   1.000
_cell.angle_alpha   90.00
_cell.angle_beta   90.00
_cell.angle_gamma   90.00
#
_symmetry.space_group_name_H-M   'P 1'
#
loop_
_entity.id
_entity.type
_entity.pdbx_description
1 polymer ?
#
loop_
_entity_poly.entity_id
_entity_poly.type
_entity_poly.pdbx_seq_one_letter_code
_entity_poly.pdbx_strand_id
1 'polypeptide(L)'
;MGCAEHRKACHVDGQAFSLKGVAVCPVCGKDACARHRAACGHCGRNVCTADLEQPSRRCVTCRQLAVIADPPDDVLTAARAVTGAGPKSSSSWRMARDHSHVVVELDLGLRRKTVFTLQHGETVPDSVVKHTLLGSKQR
;
A
#
# COMPACT_ATOMS: atom_id res chain seq x y z
N MET A 1 -3.81 -29.98 -18.21
CA MET A 1 -4.51 -28.75 -18.65
C MET A 1 -5.62 -28.48 -17.64
N GLY A 2 -5.67 -27.30 -17.02
CA GLY A 2 -6.65 -27.00 -15.95
C GLY A 2 -8.02 -26.63 -16.52
N CYS A 3 -9.10 -27.14 -15.91
CA CYS A 3 -10.48 -26.82 -16.26
C CYS A 3 -10.75 -25.30 -16.17
N ALA A 4 -11.74 -24.79 -16.92
CA ALA A 4 -12.10 -23.36 -16.93
C ALA A 4 -12.37 -22.80 -15.52
N GLU A 5 -12.93 -23.61 -14.63
CA GLU A 5 -13.23 -23.28 -13.22
C GLU A 5 -11.97 -23.05 -12.36
N HIS A 6 -10.82 -23.62 -12.77
CA HIS A 6 -9.55 -23.51 -12.04
C HIS A 6 -8.56 -22.54 -12.69
N ARG A 7 -9.04 -21.73 -13.64
CA ARG A 7 -8.22 -20.72 -14.32
C ARG A 7 -8.69 -19.33 -13.97
N LYS A 8 -7.73 -18.46 -13.69
CA LYS A 8 -7.93 -17.01 -13.56
C LYS A 8 -7.16 -16.30 -14.66
N ALA A 9 -7.74 -15.24 -15.19
CA ALA A 9 -7.07 -14.40 -16.17
C ALA A 9 -6.36 -13.24 -15.46
N CYS A 10 -5.14 -12.95 -15.87
CA CYS A 10 -4.47 -11.71 -15.49
C CYS A 10 -5.21 -10.54 -16.16
N HIS A 11 -5.67 -9.57 -15.39
CA HIS A 11 -6.45 -8.45 -15.93
C HIS A 11 -5.65 -7.55 -16.88
N VAL A 12 -4.31 -7.54 -16.76
CA VAL A 12 -3.43 -6.64 -17.52
C VAL A 12 -3.22 -7.12 -18.96
N ASP A 13 -3.03 -8.42 -19.18
CA ASP A 13 -2.75 -9.01 -20.50
C ASP A 13 -3.77 -10.07 -20.95
N GLY A 14 -4.76 -10.39 -20.11
CA GLY A 14 -5.78 -11.41 -20.39
C GLY A 14 -5.28 -12.86 -20.32
N GLN A 15 -3.99 -13.09 -20.03
CA GLN A 15 -3.43 -14.43 -20.06
C GLN A 15 -4.00 -15.28 -18.92
N ALA A 16 -4.38 -16.52 -19.23
CA ALA A 16 -4.94 -17.46 -18.25
C ALA A 16 -3.82 -18.16 -17.46
N PHE A 17 -4.02 -18.23 -16.15
CA PHE A 17 -3.14 -18.90 -15.19
C PHE A 17 -3.95 -19.85 -14.33
N SER A 18 -3.29 -20.78 -13.64
CA SER A 18 -3.90 -21.49 -12.52
C SER A 18 -4.24 -20.53 -11.38
N LEU A 19 -5.09 -20.94 -10.45
CA LEU A 19 -5.48 -20.12 -9.27
C LEU A 19 -4.29 -19.54 -8.49
N LYS A 20 -3.15 -20.25 -8.44
CA LYS A 20 -1.93 -19.80 -7.75
C LYS A 20 -1.06 -18.86 -8.59
N GLY A 21 -1.29 -18.75 -9.90
CA GLY A 21 -0.47 -17.97 -10.82
C GLY A 21 -0.81 -16.48 -10.83
N VAL A 22 -1.90 -16.08 -10.17
CA VAL A 22 -2.32 -14.69 -10.01
C VAL A 22 -2.58 -14.39 -8.55
N ALA A 23 -2.49 -13.11 -8.18
CA ALA A 23 -3.09 -12.65 -6.93
C ALA A 23 -3.83 -11.34 -7.15
N VAL A 24 -4.73 -11.05 -6.23
CA VAL A 24 -5.57 -9.87 -6.24
C VAL A 24 -4.72 -8.62 -5.98
N CYS A 25 -4.85 -7.62 -6.83
CA CYS A 25 -4.29 -6.29 -6.60
C CYS A 25 -5.06 -5.62 -5.46
N PRO A 26 -4.41 -5.14 -4.38
CA PRO A 26 -5.13 -4.49 -3.29
C PRO A 26 -5.73 -3.13 -3.71
N VAL A 27 -5.25 -2.53 -4.80
CA VAL A 27 -5.74 -1.24 -5.29
C VAL A 27 -7.07 -1.38 -6.03
N CYS A 28 -7.11 -2.20 -7.08
CA CYS A 28 -8.30 -2.35 -7.93
C CYS A 28 -9.13 -3.62 -7.69
N GLY A 29 -8.67 -4.55 -6.85
CA GLY A 29 -9.37 -5.82 -6.58
C GLY A 29 -9.29 -6.86 -7.71
N LYS A 30 -8.56 -6.59 -8.79
CA LYS A 30 -8.44 -7.51 -9.94
C LYS A 30 -7.25 -8.45 -9.81
N ASP A 31 -7.37 -9.65 -10.36
CA ASP A 31 -6.29 -10.64 -10.42
C ASP A 31 -5.17 -10.21 -11.39
N ALA A 32 -3.91 -10.25 -10.93
CA ALA A 32 -2.74 -9.96 -11.75
C ALA A 32 -1.65 -11.03 -11.56
N CYS A 33 -1.01 -11.43 -12.66
CA CYS A 33 0.07 -12.41 -12.62
C CYS A 33 1.34 -11.81 -12.00
N ALA A 34 2.30 -12.65 -11.62
CA ALA A 34 3.55 -12.20 -10.98
C ALA A 34 4.35 -11.21 -11.84
N ARG A 35 4.33 -11.37 -13.18
CA ARG A 35 5.01 -10.45 -14.12
C ARG A 35 4.36 -9.06 -14.16
N HIS A 36 3.04 -9.01 -14.00
CA HIS A 36 2.27 -7.77 -14.00
C HIS A 36 1.99 -7.24 -12.61
N ARG A 37 2.77 -7.67 -11.62
CA ARG A 37 2.78 -7.12 -10.27
C ARG A 37 4.16 -6.62 -9.92
N ALA A 38 4.20 -5.51 -9.19
CA ALA A 38 5.43 -4.97 -8.66
C ALA A 38 5.16 -4.25 -7.34
N ALA A 39 6.19 -4.15 -6.50
CA ALA A 39 6.11 -3.47 -5.23
C ALA A 39 6.04 -1.94 -5.44
N CYS A 40 5.09 -1.31 -4.74
CA CYS A 40 5.05 0.14 -4.61
C CYS A 40 6.26 0.62 -3.80
N GLY A 41 7.07 1.52 -4.35
CA GLY A 41 8.23 2.11 -3.67
C GLY A 41 7.89 2.99 -2.47
N HIS A 42 6.60 3.26 -2.21
CA HIS A 42 6.15 4.07 -1.08
C HIS A 42 5.51 3.26 0.04
N CYS A 43 4.51 2.42 -0.25
CA CYS A 43 3.84 1.59 0.77
C CYS A 43 4.30 0.13 0.80
N GLY A 44 5.19 -0.29 -0.10
CA GLY A 44 5.75 -1.65 -0.14
C GLY A 44 4.83 -2.73 -0.71
N ARG A 45 3.51 -2.49 -0.77
CA ARG A 45 2.53 -3.46 -1.29
C ARG A 45 2.78 -3.83 -2.76
N ASN A 46 2.57 -5.10 -3.09
CA ASN A 46 2.58 -5.58 -4.47
C ASN A 46 1.26 -5.25 -5.15
N VAL A 47 1.32 -4.38 -6.18
CA VAL A 47 0.16 -3.91 -6.94
C VAL A 47 0.30 -4.28 -8.40
N CYS A 48 -0.80 -4.32 -9.16
CA CYS A 48 -0.70 -4.54 -10.60
C CYS A 48 0.00 -3.35 -11.29
N THR A 49 0.66 -3.61 -12.41
CA THR A 49 1.37 -2.57 -13.17
C THR A 49 0.43 -1.52 -13.77
N ALA A 50 -0.87 -1.83 -13.91
CA ALA A 50 -1.87 -0.85 -14.32
C ALA A 50 -2.14 0.23 -13.24
N ASP A 51 -2.05 -0.14 -11.96
CA ASP A 51 -2.20 0.76 -10.82
C ASP A 51 -0.86 1.28 -10.28
N LEU A 52 0.25 1.00 -10.97
CA LEU A 52 1.59 1.43 -10.58
C LEU A 52 2.12 2.45 -11.59
N GLU A 53 2.26 3.70 -11.15
CA GLU A 53 2.83 4.74 -12.00
C GLU A 53 4.34 4.52 -12.19
N GLN A 54 4.78 4.59 -13.45
CA GLN A 54 6.19 4.74 -13.80
C GLN A 54 6.46 6.18 -14.24
N PRO A 55 7.60 6.79 -13.86
CA PRO A 55 8.77 6.16 -13.24
C PRO A 55 8.79 6.18 -11.70
N SER A 56 7.84 6.83 -11.04
CA SER A 56 7.88 7.04 -9.58
C SER A 56 7.73 5.75 -8.75
N ARG A 57 7.28 4.65 -9.38
CA ARG A 57 6.93 3.37 -8.74
C ARG A 57 5.95 3.55 -7.57
N ARG A 58 5.03 4.51 -7.68
CA ARG A 58 3.98 4.75 -6.69
C ARG A 58 2.66 4.19 -7.18
N CYS A 59 1.99 3.42 -6.33
CA CYS A 59 0.63 2.98 -6.64
C CYS A 59 -0.34 4.16 -6.63
N VAL A 60 -1.45 4.02 -7.37
CA VAL A 60 -2.49 5.06 -7.47
C VAL A 60 -2.96 5.52 -6.10
N THR A 61 -3.19 4.61 -5.14
CA THR A 61 -3.58 4.96 -3.76
C THR A 61 -2.56 5.88 -3.08
N CYS A 62 -1.26 5.57 -3.18
CA CYS A 62 -0.21 6.40 -2.58
C CYS A 62 -0.12 7.80 -3.21
N ARG A 63 -0.52 7.96 -4.48
CA ARG A 63 -0.55 9.26 -5.14
C ARG A 63 -1.72 10.12 -4.67
N GLN A 64 -2.82 9.48 -4.26
CA GLN A 64 -4.03 10.14 -3.80
C GLN A 64 -4.02 10.45 -2.30
N LEU A 65 -2.90 10.22 -1.60
CA LEU A 65 -2.77 10.54 -0.17
C LEU A 65 -3.09 12.01 0.10
N ALA A 66 -4.23 12.25 0.74
CA ALA A 66 -4.73 13.57 1.08
C ALA A 66 -4.48 13.86 2.56
N VAL A 67 -4.18 15.12 2.88
CA VAL A 67 -4.03 15.55 4.29
C VAL A 67 -5.37 15.41 4.99
N ILE A 68 -5.34 14.85 6.21
CA ILE A 68 -6.51 14.77 7.07
C ILE A 68 -6.20 15.42 8.43
N ALA A 69 -7.20 16.07 9.00
CA ALA A 69 -7.07 16.71 10.32
C ALA A 69 -7.30 15.71 11.46
N ASP A 70 -8.29 14.82 11.30
CA ASP A 70 -8.74 13.89 12.33
C ASP A 70 -8.74 12.45 11.77
N PRO A 71 -7.75 11.62 12.13
CA PRO A 71 -7.71 10.21 11.72
C PRO A 71 -8.71 9.36 12.53
N PRO A 72 -9.38 8.37 11.91
CA PRO A 72 -10.26 7.44 12.61
C PRO A 72 -9.56 6.67 13.75
N ASP A 73 -10.32 6.23 14.76
CA ASP A 73 -9.81 5.47 15.91
C ASP A 73 -9.01 4.21 15.54
N ASP A 74 -9.44 3.48 14.52
CA ASP A 74 -8.73 2.27 14.05
C ASP A 74 -7.32 2.62 13.56
N VAL A 75 -7.21 3.75 12.85
CA VAL A 75 -5.94 4.28 12.33
C VAL A 75 -5.06 4.80 13.46
N LEU A 76 -5.65 5.47 14.46
CA LEU A 76 -4.93 5.90 15.66
C LEU A 76 -4.36 4.70 16.43
N THR A 77 -5.15 3.64 16.58
CA THR A 77 -4.75 2.39 17.24
C THR A 77 -3.61 1.71 16.48
N ALA A 78 -3.74 1.56 15.16
CA ALA A 78 -2.68 1.03 14.31
C ALA A 78 -1.40 1.88 14.38
N ALA A 79 -1.53 3.20 14.36
CA ALA A 79 -0.39 4.12 14.45
C ALA A 79 0.36 3.98 15.79
N ARG A 80 -0.35 3.77 16.90
CA ARG A 80 0.27 3.49 18.21
C ARG A 80 1.08 2.19 18.16
N ALA A 81 0.54 1.13 17.55
CA ALA A 81 1.26 -0.12 17.36
C ALA A 81 2.54 0.05 16.50
N VAL A 82 2.47 0.88 15.45
CA VAL A 82 3.62 1.17 14.56
C VAL A 82 4.71 1.99 15.24
N THR A 83 4.32 2.97 16.05
CA THR A 83 5.23 3.98 16.63
C THR A 83 5.73 3.61 18.01
N GLY A 84 5.05 2.69 18.73
CA GLY A 84 5.36 2.28 20.10
C GLY A 84 4.99 3.32 21.17
N ALA A 85 5.27 4.61 20.91
CA ALA A 85 4.97 5.72 21.80
C ALA A 85 3.74 6.55 21.39
N GLY A 86 3.12 6.22 20.25
CA GLY A 86 2.03 6.98 19.66
C GLY A 86 2.50 8.18 18.79
N PRO A 87 1.63 8.64 17.87
CA PRO A 87 1.87 9.85 17.09
C PRO A 87 1.84 11.10 17.99
N LYS A 88 2.58 12.15 17.61
CA LYS A 88 2.54 13.43 18.32
C LYS A 88 1.29 14.20 17.94
N SER A 89 0.83 15.11 18.80
CA SER A 89 -0.27 16.04 18.46
C SER A 89 0.05 16.93 17.25
N SER A 90 1.34 17.20 16.99
CA SER A 90 1.80 17.95 15.83
C SER A 90 2.08 17.07 14.59
N SER A 91 1.81 15.77 14.65
CA SER A 91 2.02 14.89 13.50
C SER A 91 1.04 15.23 12.39
N SER A 92 1.57 15.40 11.18
CA SER A 92 0.72 15.53 9.98
C SER A 92 0.36 14.15 9.46
N TRP A 93 -0.90 14.01 9.06
CA TRP A 93 -1.48 12.77 8.58
C TRP A 93 -1.88 12.91 7.13
N ARG A 94 -1.62 11.87 6.34
CA ARG A 94 -2.21 11.73 5.02
C ARG A 94 -2.80 10.35 4.88
N MET A 95 -3.97 10.27 4.25
CA MET A 95 -4.68 9.02 4.05
C MET A 95 -5.25 8.91 2.65
N ALA A 96 -5.34 7.67 2.18
CA ALA A 96 -6.07 7.29 0.97
C ALA A 96 -6.63 5.88 1.19
N ARG A 97 -7.73 5.58 0.51
CA ARG A 97 -8.38 4.27 0.57
C ARG A 97 -8.36 3.64 -0.81
N ASP A 98 -8.29 2.32 -0.82
CA ASP A 98 -8.47 1.52 -2.01
C ASP A 98 -9.40 0.34 -1.75
N HIS A 99 -9.46 -0.59 -2.71
CA HIS A 99 -10.40 -1.70 -2.68
C HIS A 99 -10.34 -2.50 -1.36
N SER A 100 -9.15 -2.72 -0.78
CA SER A 100 -9.04 -3.56 0.42
C SER A 100 -8.39 -2.89 1.63
N HIS A 101 -7.70 -1.76 1.45
CA HIS A 101 -6.96 -1.14 2.55
C HIS A 101 -7.15 0.38 2.62
N VAL A 102 -6.81 0.89 3.80
CA VAL A 102 -6.42 2.27 4.04
C VAL A 102 -4.89 2.34 4.02
N VAL A 103 -4.35 3.29 3.26
CA VAL A 103 -2.92 3.66 3.30
C VAL A 103 -2.78 4.94 4.10
N VAL A 104 -1.89 4.93 5.09
CA VAL A 104 -1.64 6.05 5.99
C VAL A 104 -0.19 6.45 5.89
N GLU A 105 0.09 7.71 5.57
CA GLU A 105 1.39 8.35 5.77
C GLU A 105 1.30 9.20 7.04
N LEU A 106 2.20 8.91 7.99
CA LEU A 106 2.33 9.63 9.24
C LEU A 106 3.70 10.30 9.30
N ASP A 107 3.72 11.61 9.51
CA ASP A 107 4.95 12.35 9.77
C ASP A 107 5.39 12.17 11.24
N LEU A 108 6.62 11.68 11.41
CA LEU A 108 7.23 11.41 12.72
C LEU A 108 8.19 12.55 13.15
N GLY A 109 8.23 13.66 12.41
CA GLY A 109 9.21 14.72 12.56
C GLY A 109 10.63 14.28 12.20
N LEU A 110 11.58 15.23 12.28
CA LEU A 110 13.01 15.00 11.98
C LEU A 110 13.23 14.38 10.59
N ARG A 111 12.39 14.76 9.61
CA ARG A 111 12.41 14.24 8.24
C ARG A 111 12.18 12.72 8.12
N ARG A 112 11.50 12.14 9.10
CA ARG A 112 11.10 10.72 9.11
C ARG A 112 9.60 10.62 8.89
N LYS A 113 9.22 9.70 8.03
CA LYS A 113 7.83 9.35 7.76
C LYS A 113 7.66 7.86 7.93
N THR A 114 6.47 7.44 8.33
CA THR A 114 6.08 6.03 8.27
C THR A 114 4.84 5.91 7.42
N VAL A 115 4.86 4.95 6.51
CA VAL A 115 3.72 4.58 5.68
C VAL A 115 3.29 3.21 6.15
N PHE A 116 2.05 3.07 6.57
CA PHE A 116 1.51 1.75 6.91
C PHE A 116 0.19 1.54 6.20
N THR A 117 -0.17 0.27 6.03
CA THR A 117 -1.43 -0.13 5.42
C THR A 117 -2.25 -0.93 6.40
N LEU A 118 -3.56 -0.68 6.40
CA LEU A 118 -4.52 -1.27 7.30
C LEU A 118 -5.66 -1.84 6.47
N GLN A 119 -6.02 -3.11 6.66
CA GLN A 119 -7.22 -3.65 6.03
C GLN A 119 -8.46 -2.94 6.60
N HIS A 120 -9.51 -2.81 5.78
CA HIS A 120 -10.74 -2.18 6.26
C HIS A 120 -11.33 -2.95 7.45
N GLY A 121 -11.56 -2.25 8.56
CA GLY A 121 -12.11 -2.83 9.80
C GLY A 121 -11.08 -3.48 10.72
N GLU A 122 -9.81 -3.56 10.32
CA GLU A 122 -8.73 -4.06 11.16
C GLU A 122 -8.06 -2.92 11.94
N THR A 123 -7.38 -3.26 13.04
CA THR A 123 -6.55 -2.32 13.83
C THR A 123 -5.06 -2.67 13.81
N VAL A 124 -4.70 -3.81 13.22
CA VAL A 124 -3.32 -4.27 13.07
C VAL A 124 -2.80 -3.92 11.68
N PRO A 125 -1.67 -3.21 11.56
CA PRO A 125 -1.11 -2.89 10.25
C PRO A 125 -0.63 -4.14 9.53
N ASP A 126 -1.01 -4.27 8.25
CA ASP A 126 -0.58 -5.35 7.36
C ASP A 126 0.88 -5.16 6.90
N SER A 127 1.24 -3.91 6.60
CA SER A 127 2.57 -3.54 6.12
C SER A 127 3.00 -2.21 6.74
N VAL A 128 4.29 -2.09 7.07
CA VAL A 128 4.90 -0.87 7.63
C VAL A 128 6.20 -0.57 6.91
N VAL A 129 6.28 0.62 6.30
CA VAL A 129 7.46 1.12 5.58
C VAL A 129 7.90 2.44 6.20
N LYS A 130 9.15 2.49 6.67
CA LYS A 130 9.73 3.71 7.24
C LYS A 130 10.58 4.40 6.18
N HIS A 131 10.29 5.68 5.93
CA HIS A 131 11.06 6.55 5.05
C HIS A 131 11.86 7.53 5.89
N THR A 132 13.18 7.52 5.74
CA THR A 132 14.07 8.51 6.35
C THR A 132 14.75 9.33 5.26
N LEU A 133 14.71 10.65 5.34
CA LEU A 133 15.46 11.52 4.42
C LEU A 133 16.94 11.71 4.86
N LEU A 134 17.48 10.78 5.65
CA LEU A 134 18.88 10.80 6.08
C LEU A 134 19.75 10.23 4.96
N GLY A 135 20.15 11.11 4.04
CA GLY A 135 21.36 10.94 3.22
C GLY A 135 21.23 10.05 1.99
N SER A 136 20.51 10.51 0.96
CA SER A 136 20.94 10.22 -0.41
C SER A 136 22.25 10.97 -0.68
N LYS A 137 23.36 10.44 -0.15
CA LYS A 137 24.69 10.80 -0.62
C LYS A 137 24.92 9.93 -1.85
N GLN A 138 24.60 10.47 -3.04
CA GLN A 138 25.17 9.95 -4.28
C GLN A 138 26.69 9.96 -4.10
N ARG A 139 27.28 8.77 -4.17
CA ARG A 139 28.71 8.60 -4.39
C ARG A 139 28.94 8.47 -5.88
#